data_AF-A0A3L7DWU9-F1
#
_entry.id   AF-A0A3L7DWU9-F1
#
_cell.length_a   1.000
_cell.length_b   1.000
_cell.length_c   1.000
_cell.angle_alpha   90.00
_cell.angle_beta   90.00
_cell.angle_gamma   90.00
#
_symmetry.space_group_name_H-M   'P 1'
#
loop_
_entity.id
_entity.type
_entity.pdbx_description
1 polymer ?
#
loop_
_entity_poly.entity_id
_entity_poly.type
_entity_poly.pdbx_seq_one_letter_code
_entity_poly.pdbx_strand_id
1 'polypeptide(L)'
;MKDTQLYSQILGIQKPWKVTSVNVSLADDEVEVHVQHGSGKLKCPKCGQVCPGYDKRPRRWRHLDTCQLKTVLVADVPRVECNEHGVVTVDVPWAEPGSGFTALFEALVIDWLKTAAVSAVAERLRLNWNAVDGIMQRAVRRGLSRREALAPKRLSVDETAYRKGHDY
;
A
#
# COMPACT_ATOMS: atom_id res chain seq x y z
N MET A 1 -1.59 10.58 24.81
CA MET A 1 -1.36 11.85 24.08
C MET A 1 0.05 11.97 23.47
N LYS A 2 1.08 11.27 23.97
CA LYS A 2 2.42 11.22 23.33
C LYS A 2 2.49 10.20 22.18
N ASP A 3 1.70 9.14 22.29
CA ASP A 3 1.54 8.05 21.34
C ASP A 3 0.96 8.51 20.00
N THR A 4 -0.15 9.26 19.99
CA THR A 4 -0.73 9.75 18.73
C THR A 4 0.21 10.71 17.99
N GLN A 5 0.95 11.54 18.72
CA GLN A 5 1.97 12.43 18.15
C GLN A 5 3.16 11.63 17.59
N LEU A 6 3.67 10.66 18.34
CA LEU A 6 4.73 9.75 17.89
C LEU A 6 4.33 9.05 16.60
N TYR A 7 3.17 8.39 16.58
CA TYR A 7 2.68 7.68 15.39
C TYR A 7 2.42 8.63 14.23
N SER A 8 1.93 9.84 14.47
CA SER A 8 1.81 10.85 13.41
C SER A 8 3.16 11.19 12.78
N GLN A 9 4.23 11.27 13.58
CA GLN A 9 5.58 11.57 13.10
C GLN A 9 6.21 10.40 12.35
N ILE A 10 6.24 9.20 12.95
CA ILE A 10 6.95 8.05 12.36
C ILE A 10 6.23 7.47 11.14
N LEU A 11 4.90 7.60 11.07
CA LEU A 11 4.12 7.20 9.89
C LEU A 11 4.04 8.31 8.83
N GLY A 12 4.58 9.50 9.10
CA GLY A 12 4.52 10.64 8.19
C GLY A 12 3.09 11.14 7.91
N ILE A 13 2.16 10.96 8.86
CA ILE A 13 0.78 11.43 8.72
C ILE A 13 0.75 12.95 8.92
N GLN A 14 0.29 13.64 7.89
CA GLN A 14 0.22 15.10 7.84
C GLN A 14 -1.20 15.58 7.51
N LYS A 15 -1.46 16.87 7.79
CA LYS A 15 -2.72 17.52 7.43
C LYS A 15 -3.03 17.33 5.93
N PRO A 16 -4.30 17.08 5.55
CA PRO A 16 -5.50 17.15 6.38
C PRO A 16 -5.75 15.91 7.26
N TRP A 17 -4.93 14.86 7.17
CA TRP A 17 -5.07 13.66 7.99
C TRP A 17 -4.43 13.85 9.37
N LYS A 18 -4.97 13.15 10.37
CA LYS A 18 -4.40 13.13 11.73
C LYS A 18 -4.61 11.78 12.38
N VAL A 19 -3.64 11.35 13.18
CA VAL A 19 -3.79 10.19 14.07
C VAL A 19 -4.69 10.58 15.23
N THR A 20 -5.75 9.82 15.48
CA THR A 20 -6.75 10.12 16.53
C THR A 20 -6.66 9.19 17.73
N SER A 21 -6.29 7.94 17.51
CA SER A 21 -6.09 6.96 18.58
C SER A 21 -5.08 5.90 18.12
N VAL A 22 -4.41 5.32 19.10
CA VAL A 22 -3.51 4.18 18.91
C VAL A 22 -3.93 3.13 19.93
N ASN A 23 -4.21 1.92 19.47
CA ASN A 23 -4.52 0.78 20.31
C ASN A 23 -3.41 -0.27 20.14
N VAL A 24 -2.84 -0.73 21.25
CA VAL A 24 -1.81 -1.75 21.27
C VAL A 24 -2.41 -3.00 21.90
N SER A 25 -2.53 -4.08 21.13
CA SER A 25 -2.93 -5.39 21.60
C SER A 25 -1.74 -6.33 21.58
N LEU A 26 -1.23 -6.67 22.76
CA LEU A 26 -0.17 -7.69 22.90
C LEU A 26 -0.71 -9.11 22.70
N ALA A 27 -2.00 -9.33 22.90
CA ALA A 27 -2.62 -10.63 22.68
C ALA A 27 -2.72 -10.96 21.18
N ASP A 28 -2.95 -9.94 20.35
CA ASP A 28 -3.09 -10.09 18.89
C ASP A 28 -1.80 -9.79 18.12
N ASP A 29 -0.71 -9.49 18.83
CA ASP A 29 0.55 -8.96 18.28
C ASP A 29 0.31 -7.80 17.29
N GLU A 30 -0.59 -6.86 17.63
CA GLU A 30 -1.07 -5.81 16.72
C GLU A 30 -1.03 -4.41 17.36
N VAL A 31 -0.66 -3.42 16.55
CA VAL A 31 -0.88 -2.01 16.82
C VAL A 31 -1.86 -1.45 15.80
N GLU A 32 -3.03 -1.04 16.25
CA GLU A 32 -4.03 -0.38 15.44
C GLU A 32 -3.89 1.15 15.57
N VAL A 33 -3.65 1.83 14.45
CA VAL A 33 -3.50 3.28 14.38
C VAL A 33 -4.68 3.86 13.62
N HIS A 34 -5.55 4.59 14.34
CA HIS A 34 -6.69 5.25 13.71
C HIS A 34 -6.29 6.61 13.17
N VAL A 35 -6.64 6.84 11.92
CA VAL A 35 -6.38 8.07 11.18
C VAL A 35 -7.69 8.63 10.68
N GLN A 36 -7.89 9.94 10.84
CA GLN A 36 -9.09 10.62 10.36
C GLN A 36 -8.72 11.78 9.44
N HIS A 37 -9.53 11.97 8.41
CA HIS A 37 -9.47 13.18 7.58
C HIS A 37 -10.11 14.34 8.36
N GLY A 38 -9.36 15.42 8.54
CA GLY A 38 -9.82 16.66 9.18
C GLY A 38 -10.73 17.50 8.29
N SER A 39 -10.99 18.73 8.71
CA SER A 39 -11.71 19.73 7.92
C SER A 39 -10.82 20.24 6.78
N GLY A 40 -10.97 19.65 5.60
CA GLY A 40 -10.24 20.03 4.40
C GLY A 40 -11.09 19.85 3.15
N LYS A 41 -10.75 20.55 2.07
CA LYS A 41 -11.41 20.39 0.78
C LYS A 41 -11.17 18.96 0.27
N LEU A 42 -12.24 18.27 -0.08
CA LEU A 42 -12.16 16.96 -0.71
C LEU A 42 -12.06 17.13 -2.22
N LYS A 43 -11.20 16.36 -2.86
CA LYS A 43 -10.99 16.40 -4.31
C LYS A 43 -11.32 15.06 -4.94
N CYS A 44 -11.90 15.09 -6.14
CA CYS A 44 -12.05 13.88 -6.95
C CYS A 44 -10.65 13.34 -7.31
N PRO A 45 -10.35 12.05 -7.09
CA PRO A 45 -9.05 11.47 -7.44
C PRO A 45 -8.81 11.38 -8.96
N LYS A 46 -9.87 11.50 -9.77
CA LYS A 46 -9.79 11.39 -11.24
C LYS A 46 -9.55 12.73 -11.93
N CYS A 47 -10.36 13.74 -11.64
CA CYS A 47 -10.24 15.08 -12.28
C CYS A 47 -9.63 16.16 -11.37
N GLY A 48 -9.39 15.88 -10.10
CA GLY A 48 -8.79 16.84 -9.15
C GLY A 48 -9.70 17.98 -8.69
N GLN A 49 -10.92 18.07 -9.21
CA GLN A 49 -11.90 19.10 -8.83
C GLN A 49 -12.33 18.95 -7.37
N VAL A 50 -12.59 20.09 -6.72
CA VAL A 50 -13.14 20.10 -5.36
C VAL A 50 -14.61 19.71 -5.44
N CYS A 51 -14.99 18.69 -4.69
CA CYS A 51 -16.33 18.10 -4.73
C CYS A 51 -16.95 18.06 -3.33
N PRO A 52 -18.29 18.11 -3.22
CA PRO A 52 -18.97 17.89 -1.94
C PRO A 52 -18.67 16.49 -1.43
N GLY A 53 -18.56 16.37 -0.10
CA GLY A 53 -18.47 15.07 0.56
C GLY A 53 -19.80 14.33 0.46
N TYR A 54 -19.74 13.01 0.25
CA TYR A 54 -20.89 12.13 0.15
C TYR A 54 -21.08 11.34 1.45
N ASP A 55 -20.25 10.31 1.66
CA ASP A 55 -20.18 9.53 2.89
C ASP A 55 -18.71 9.21 3.24
N LYS A 56 -18.49 8.40 4.26
CA LYS A 56 -17.17 7.86 4.60
C LYS A 56 -17.24 6.33 4.68
N ARG A 57 -16.16 5.65 4.29
CA ARG A 57 -16.07 4.19 4.39
C ARG A 57 -14.85 3.77 5.19
N PRO A 58 -15.01 2.89 6.20
CA PRO A 58 -13.89 2.37 6.96
C PRO A 58 -13.00 1.51 6.06
N ARG A 59 -11.70 1.73 6.14
CA ARG A 59 -10.68 0.94 5.45
C ARG A 59 -9.52 0.64 6.39
N ARG A 60 -8.88 -0.50 6.15
CA ARG A 60 -7.72 -0.98 6.91
C ARG A 60 -6.56 -1.21 5.94
N TRP A 61 -5.35 -0.87 6.37
CA TRP A 61 -4.11 -1.17 5.64
C TRP A 61 -3.08 -1.78 6.56
N ARG A 62 -2.46 -2.85 6.09
CA ARG A 62 -1.26 -3.40 6.71
C ARG A 62 -0.06 -2.50 6.41
N HIS A 63 0.63 -2.05 7.46
CA HIS A 63 1.85 -1.25 7.41
C HIS A 63 3.07 -2.04 7.86
N LEU A 64 4.27 -1.43 7.94
CA LEU A 64 5.46 -2.04 8.53
C LEU A 64 5.26 -2.35 10.01
N ASP A 65 5.94 -3.38 10.53
CA ASP A 65 5.85 -3.74 11.95
C ASP A 65 6.44 -2.66 12.85
N THR A 66 5.74 -2.35 13.93
CA THR A 66 6.27 -1.51 15.02
C THR A 66 6.67 -2.41 16.17
N CYS A 67 7.97 -2.50 16.46
CA CYS A 67 8.50 -3.34 17.53
C CYS A 67 8.00 -4.79 17.48
N GLN A 68 8.01 -5.41 16.29
CA GLN A 68 7.54 -6.79 16.00
C GLN A 68 6.00 -6.96 15.96
N LEU A 69 5.25 -5.97 16.46
CA LEU A 69 3.79 -5.94 16.38
C LEU A 69 3.34 -5.53 14.98
N LYS A 70 2.35 -6.23 14.46
CA LYS A 70 1.67 -5.93 13.20
C LYS A 70 1.03 -4.55 13.28
N THR A 71 1.55 -3.56 12.55
CA THR A 71 0.87 -2.26 12.49
C THR A 71 -0.22 -2.26 11.42
N VAL A 72 -1.42 -1.88 11.81
CA VAL A 72 -2.59 -1.70 10.95
C VAL A 72 -3.05 -0.25 11.03
N LEU A 73 -3.09 0.43 9.89
CA LEU A 73 -3.70 1.76 9.77
C LEU A 73 -5.18 1.59 9.48
N VAL A 74 -6.01 2.31 10.22
CA VAL A 74 -7.47 2.29 10.06
C VAL A 74 -7.94 3.71 9.82
N ALA A 75 -8.75 3.93 8.78
CA ALA A 75 -9.30 5.24 8.50
C ALA A 75 -10.70 5.18 7.89
N ASP A 76 -11.53 6.13 8.29
CA ASP A 76 -12.78 6.44 7.59
C ASP A 76 -12.48 7.34 6.39
N VAL A 77 -12.34 6.72 5.21
CA VAL A 77 -11.97 7.44 3.99
C VAL A 77 -13.19 8.15 3.41
N PRO A 78 -13.14 9.48 3.23
CA PRO A 78 -14.22 10.21 2.58
C PRO A 78 -14.44 9.75 1.14
N ARG A 79 -15.69 9.75 0.71
CA ARG A 79 -16.07 9.70 -0.70
C ARG A 79 -16.68 11.05 -1.09
N VAL A 80 -16.48 11.44 -2.34
CA VAL A 80 -17.03 12.67 -2.91
C VAL A 80 -18.00 12.36 -4.01
N GLU A 81 -19.00 13.23 -4.18
CA GLU A 81 -19.89 13.19 -5.33
C GLU A 81 -19.35 14.14 -6.41
N CYS A 82 -18.77 13.56 -7.45
CA CYS A 82 -18.22 14.30 -8.59
C CYS A 82 -19.24 14.29 -9.73
N ASN A 83 -19.57 15.46 -10.28
CA ASN A 83 -20.52 15.59 -11.39
C ASN A 83 -20.15 14.74 -12.62
N GLU A 84 -18.86 14.51 -12.85
CA GLU A 84 -18.35 13.82 -14.03
C GLU A 84 -18.07 12.32 -13.76
N HIS A 85 -17.69 11.97 -12.53
CA HIS A 85 -17.21 10.63 -12.18
C HIS A 85 -18.12 9.89 -11.19
N GLY A 86 -19.22 10.49 -10.76
CA GLY A 86 -20.12 9.97 -9.74
C GLY A 86 -19.49 9.95 -8.34
N VAL A 87 -19.95 9.02 -7.51
CA VAL A 87 -19.43 8.84 -6.14
C VAL A 87 -18.11 8.08 -6.17
N VAL A 88 -17.03 8.75 -5.76
CA VAL A 88 -15.66 8.20 -5.78
C VAL A 88 -14.95 8.40 -4.45
N THR A 89 -14.13 7.43 -4.05
CA THR A 89 -13.33 7.49 -2.81
C THR A 89 -12.11 8.38 -3.02
N VAL A 90 -11.83 9.30 -2.09
CA VAL A 90 -10.63 10.14 -2.18
C VAL A 90 -9.35 9.32 -2.00
N ASP A 91 -8.25 9.78 -2.58
CA ASP A 91 -6.95 9.15 -2.39
C ASP A 91 -6.46 9.34 -0.94
N VAL A 92 -5.75 8.33 -0.44
CA VAL A 92 -5.01 8.40 0.82
C VAL A 92 -3.52 8.52 0.52
N PRO A 93 -2.75 9.31 1.28
CA PRO A 93 -1.35 9.58 0.94
C PRO A 93 -0.41 8.37 1.17
N TRP A 94 -0.86 7.34 1.90
CA TRP A 94 -0.03 6.20 2.27
C TRP A 94 -0.30 4.91 1.48
N ALA A 95 -1.30 4.87 0.59
CA ALA A 95 -1.65 3.63 -0.11
C ALA A 95 -2.23 3.89 -1.51
N GLU A 96 -1.99 2.96 -2.42
CA GLU A 96 -2.60 3.00 -3.75
C GLU A 96 -4.09 2.64 -3.70
N PRO A 97 -4.90 3.14 -4.67
CA PRO A 97 -6.30 2.78 -4.80
C PRO A 97 -6.49 1.25 -4.84
N GLY A 98 -7.44 0.76 -4.04
CA GLY A 98 -7.75 -0.67 -3.94
C GLY A 98 -6.74 -1.53 -3.16
N SER A 99 -5.56 -1.01 -2.80
CA SER A 99 -4.61 -1.78 -1.98
C SER A 99 -5.07 -1.84 -0.52
N GLY A 100 -4.88 -3.01 0.11
CA GLY A 100 -4.98 -3.22 1.56
C GLY A 100 -3.62 -3.08 2.26
N PHE A 101 -2.61 -2.57 1.56
CA PHE A 101 -1.26 -2.36 2.07
C PHE A 101 -0.85 -0.91 1.89
N THR A 102 -0.04 -0.41 2.81
CA THR A 102 0.61 0.89 2.61
C THR A 102 1.73 0.78 1.56
N ALA A 103 2.05 1.88 0.88
CA ALA A 103 3.12 1.94 -0.12
C ALA A 103 4.48 1.53 0.47
N LEU A 104 4.77 1.92 1.71
CA LEU A 104 6.00 1.50 2.41
C LEU A 104 6.04 0.00 2.70
N PHE A 105 4.90 -0.61 3.03
CA PHE A 105 4.83 -2.05 3.21
C PHE A 105 4.97 -2.79 1.87
N GLU A 106 4.32 -2.32 0.80
CA GLU A 106 4.52 -2.88 -0.53
C GLU A 106 5.99 -2.78 -0.98
N ALA A 107 6.66 -1.67 -0.68
CA ALA A 107 8.08 -1.49 -0.98
C ALA A 107 8.96 -2.54 -0.26
N LEU A 108 8.70 -2.84 1.01
CA LEU A 108 9.37 -3.91 1.74
C LEU A 108 9.14 -5.27 1.06
N VAL A 109 7.89 -5.60 0.71
CA VAL A 109 7.55 -6.85 0.04
C VAL A 109 8.31 -6.99 -1.29
N ILE A 110 8.33 -5.93 -2.11
CA ILE A 110 9.03 -5.90 -3.39
C ILE A 110 10.54 -6.09 -3.19
N ASP A 111 11.11 -5.53 -2.14
CA ASP A 111 12.54 -5.68 -1.85
C ASP A 111 12.91 -7.13 -1.50
N TRP A 112 12.11 -7.78 -0.66
CA TRP A 112 12.25 -9.21 -0.37
C TRP A 112 12.05 -10.10 -1.60
N LEU A 113 11.15 -9.74 -2.51
CA LEU A 113 10.92 -10.48 -3.75
C LEU A 113 12.12 -10.48 -4.71
N LYS A 114 13.09 -9.56 -4.53
CA LYS A 114 14.33 -9.59 -5.32
C LYS A 114 15.29 -10.69 -4.89
N THR A 115 15.14 -11.21 -3.67
CA THR A 115 16.11 -12.14 -3.06
C THR A 115 15.49 -13.47 -2.63
N ALA A 116 14.16 -13.58 -2.61
CA ALA A 116 13.45 -14.77 -2.15
C ALA A 116 12.22 -15.09 -3.03
N ALA A 117 11.84 -16.37 -3.02
CA ALA A 117 10.63 -16.84 -3.71
C ALA A 117 9.36 -16.28 -3.03
N VAL A 118 8.29 -16.12 -3.81
CA VAL A 118 7.00 -15.56 -3.35
C VAL A 118 6.48 -16.26 -2.09
N SER A 119 6.60 -17.59 -2.01
CA SER A 119 6.17 -18.37 -0.83
C SER A 119 6.99 -18.05 0.42
N ALA A 120 8.31 -17.93 0.30
CA ALA A 120 9.19 -17.57 1.41
C ALA A 120 8.92 -16.13 1.90
N VAL A 121 8.65 -15.20 0.98
CA VAL A 121 8.24 -13.83 1.33
C VAL A 121 6.88 -13.81 2.04
N ALA A 122 5.92 -14.59 1.55
CA ALA A 122 4.59 -14.71 2.15
C ALA A 122 4.66 -15.23 3.59
N GLU A 123 5.43 -16.30 3.82
CA GLU A 123 5.68 -16.85 5.15
C GLU A 123 6.38 -15.82 6.05
N ARG A 124 7.50 -15.24 5.58
CA ARG A 124 8.30 -14.28 6.35
C ARG A 124 7.51 -13.06 6.79
N LEU A 125 6.61 -12.55 5.95
CA LEU A 125 5.83 -11.34 6.20
C LEU A 125 4.42 -11.62 6.72
N ARG A 126 4.09 -12.89 7.00
CA ARG A 126 2.79 -13.33 7.53
C ARG A 126 1.63 -12.93 6.61
N LEU A 127 1.81 -13.14 5.30
CA LEU A 127 0.84 -12.82 4.25
C LEU A 127 0.38 -14.10 3.54
N ASN A 128 -0.78 -14.01 2.90
CA ASN A 128 -1.17 -15.05 1.94
C ASN A 128 -0.36 -14.88 0.64
N TRP A 129 -0.14 -15.99 -0.06
CA TRP A 129 0.64 -16.01 -1.31
C TRP A 129 0.06 -15.04 -2.36
N ASN A 130 -1.27 -15.02 -2.53
CA ASN A 130 -1.96 -14.17 -3.50
C ASN A 130 -1.78 -12.67 -3.23
N ALA A 131 -1.57 -12.26 -1.97
CA ALA A 131 -1.33 -10.88 -1.59
C ALA A 131 0.08 -10.46 -2.01
N VAL A 132 1.07 -11.32 -1.81
CA VAL A 132 2.44 -11.09 -2.26
C VAL A 132 2.50 -11.03 -3.79
N ASP A 133 1.89 -12.00 -4.47
CA ASP A 133 1.78 -11.98 -5.94
C ASP A 133 1.05 -10.71 -6.42
N GLY A 134 -0.07 -10.35 -5.80
CA GLY A 134 -0.80 -9.13 -6.15
C GLY A 134 0.05 -7.85 -6.01
N ILE A 135 0.88 -7.75 -4.97
CA ILE A 135 1.86 -6.65 -4.81
C ILE A 135 2.90 -6.69 -5.93
N MET A 136 3.45 -7.86 -6.23
CA MET A 136 4.41 -8.07 -7.31
C MET A 136 3.84 -7.63 -8.66
N GLN A 137 2.64 -8.09 -9.01
CA GLN A 137 1.99 -7.75 -10.29
C GLN A 137 1.76 -6.24 -10.42
N ARG A 138 1.34 -5.55 -9.35
CA ARG A 138 1.22 -4.08 -9.35
C ARG A 138 2.58 -3.41 -9.55
N ALA A 139 3.61 -3.88 -8.85
CA ALA A 139 4.97 -3.36 -9.00
C ALA A 139 5.51 -3.52 -10.43
N VAL A 140 5.32 -4.69 -11.04
CA VAL A 140 5.70 -4.97 -12.43
C VAL A 140 4.94 -4.06 -13.39
N ARG A 141 3.62 -3.90 -13.22
CA ARG A 141 2.81 -2.99 -14.05
C ARG A 141 3.33 -1.56 -13.99
N ARG A 142 3.64 -1.05 -12.79
CA ARG A 142 4.24 0.29 -12.60
C ARG A 142 5.64 0.40 -13.22
N GLY A 143 6.42 -0.68 -13.18
CA GLY A 143 7.75 -0.74 -13.79
C GLY A 143 7.68 -0.68 -15.32
N LEU A 144 6.80 -1.50 -15.91
CA LEU A 144 6.55 -1.53 -17.36
C LEU A 144 6.02 -0.19 -17.86
N SER A 145 5.10 0.46 -17.15
CA SER A 145 4.55 1.76 -17.57
C SER A 145 5.57 2.90 -17.57
N ARG A 146 6.65 2.76 -16.79
CA ARG A 146 7.76 3.74 -16.73
C ARG A 146 8.91 3.40 -17.68
N ARG A 147 8.91 2.20 -18.27
CA ARG A 147 10.00 1.75 -19.12
C ARG A 147 9.91 2.45 -20.47
N GLU A 148 10.97 3.16 -20.83
CA GLU A 148 11.08 3.75 -22.17
C GLU A 148 11.22 2.66 -23.24
N ALA A 149 10.63 2.92 -24.40
CA ALA A 149 10.81 2.05 -25.56
C ALA A 149 12.25 2.17 -26.05
N LEU A 150 12.97 1.04 -26.07
CA LEU A 150 14.33 0.98 -26.58
C LEU A 150 14.33 0.36 -27.98
N ALA A 151 15.03 0.99 -28.92
CA ALA A 151 15.28 0.46 -30.26
C ALA A 151 16.80 0.17 -30.44
N PRO A 152 17.32 -0.91 -29.83
CA PRO A 152 18.74 -1.19 -29.89
C PRO A 152 19.17 -1.65 -31.29
N LYS A 153 20.33 -1.17 -31.76
CA LYS A 153 20.93 -1.61 -33.04
C LYS A 153 21.47 -3.04 -33.00
N ARG A 154 21.77 -3.57 -31.81
CA ARG A 154 22.33 -4.90 -31.58
C ARG A 154 21.65 -5.49 -30.35
N LEU A 155 21.17 -6.72 -30.47
CA LEU A 155 20.51 -7.47 -29.40
C LEU A 155 21.26 -8.78 -29.20
N SER A 156 21.69 -9.05 -27.97
CA SER A 156 22.21 -10.35 -27.57
C SER A 156 21.13 -11.03 -26.74
N VAL A 157 20.83 -12.28 -27.09
CA VAL A 157 19.84 -13.11 -26.39
C VAL A 157 20.62 -14.25 -25.75
N ASP A 158 20.37 -14.49 -24.47
CA ASP A 158 20.92 -15.60 -23.72
C ASP A 158 19.77 -16.46 -23.18
N GLU A 159 19.96 -17.77 -23.15
CA GLU A 159 18.97 -18.70 -22.60
C GLU A 159 19.39 -19.09 -21.18
N THR A 160 18.57 -18.71 -20.21
CA THR A 160 18.72 -19.20 -18.84
C THR A 160 17.74 -20.36 -18.61
N ALA A 161 18.25 -21.57 -18.45
CA ALA A 161 17.46 -22.72 -18.05
C ALA A 161 17.32 -22.77 -16.51
N TYR A 162 16.09 -22.80 -16.01
CA TYR A 162 15.78 -22.92 -14.58
C TYR A 162 14.79 -24.07 -14.38
N ARG A 163 15.18 -25.11 -13.61
CA ARG A 163 14.43 -26.37 -13.38
C ARG A 163 14.20 -27.30 -14.58
N LYS A 164 15.25 -27.66 -15.34
CA LYS A 164 15.23 -28.99 -16.00
C LYS A 164 15.85 -30.00 -15.05
N GLY A 165 15.02 -30.83 -14.42
CA GLY A 165 15.51 -32.07 -13.83
C GLY A 165 16.21 -32.85 -14.94
N HIS A 166 17.50 -33.10 -14.76
CA HIS A 166 18.24 -33.97 -15.65
C HIS A 166 17.78 -35.40 -15.37
N ASP A 167 17.13 -36.06 -16.33
CA ASP A 167 17.17 -37.51 -16.42
C ASP A 167 18.49 -37.86 -17.11
N TYR A 168 19.42 -38.46 -16.34
CA TYR A 168 20.59 -39.17 -16.86
C TYR A 168 20.33 -40.67 -16.81
#